data_AF-A0A5C4WBK1-F1
#
_entry.id   AF-A0A5C4WBK1-F1
#
_cell.length_a   1.000
_cell.length_b   1.000
_cell.length_c   1.000
_cell.angle_alpha   90.00
_cell.angle_beta   90.00
_cell.angle_gamma   90.00
#
_symmetry.space_group_name_H-M   'P 1'
#
loop_
_entity.id
_entity.type
_entity.pdbx_description
1 polymer ?
#
loop_
_entity_poly.entity_id
_entity_poly.type
_entity_poly.pdbx_seq_one_letter_code
_entity_poly.pdbx_strand_id
1 'polypeptide(L)'
;MTSTTLTSRTTPQEPEVVGLLTAGRLLGMGRTKAYRLAKTGAFPCRVLRIGGRYAVPVRGLRALLDHSSPDSGSRPASEEG
;
A
#
# COMPACT_ATOMS: atom_id res chain seq x y z
N MET A 1 16.91 26.68 -31.28
CA MET A 1 16.14 25.46 -30.95
C MET A 1 15.74 25.57 -29.48
N THR A 2 14.47 25.87 -29.20
CA THR A 2 13.95 26.11 -27.84
C THR A 2 13.55 24.79 -27.20
N SER A 3 14.32 24.34 -26.20
CA SER A 3 13.97 23.17 -25.39
C SER A 3 12.75 23.46 -24.51
N THR A 4 11.70 22.65 -24.65
CA THR A 4 10.49 22.74 -23.83
C THR A 4 10.74 22.04 -22.48
N THR A 5 10.77 22.81 -21.40
CA THR A 5 10.88 22.32 -20.02
C THR A 5 9.58 21.59 -19.65
N LEU A 6 9.64 20.28 -19.41
CA LEU A 6 8.49 19.51 -18.91
C LEU A 6 8.34 19.78 -17.40
N THR A 7 7.27 20.47 -17.00
CA THR A 7 6.89 20.63 -15.59
C THR A 7 6.51 19.27 -15.00
N SER A 8 7.33 18.74 -14.10
CA SER A 8 7.02 17.58 -13.28
C SER A 8 5.79 17.87 -12.42
N ARG A 9 4.69 17.13 -12.64
CA ARG A 9 3.54 17.15 -11.71
C ARG A 9 3.97 16.45 -10.43
N THR A 10 4.20 17.21 -9.37
CA THR A 10 4.32 16.69 -8.01
C THR A 10 3.04 15.94 -7.65
N THR A 11 3.13 14.64 -7.44
CA THR A 11 2.01 13.82 -6.96
C THR A 11 1.59 14.29 -5.58
N PRO A 12 0.28 14.37 -5.27
CA PRO A 12 -0.17 14.67 -3.92
C PRO A 12 0.43 13.64 -2.95
N GLN A 13 1.01 14.14 -1.86
CA GLN A 13 1.57 13.33 -0.77
C GLN A 13 0.50 12.33 -0.32
N GLU A 14 0.70 11.05 -0.62
CA GLU A 14 -0.21 10.00 -0.19
C GLU A 14 -0.28 9.97 1.34
N PRO A 15 -1.46 9.73 1.93
CA PRO A 15 -1.59 9.66 3.38
C PRO A 15 -0.67 8.56 3.90
N GLU A 16 0.31 8.91 4.74
CA GLU A 16 1.24 7.92 5.29
C GLU A 16 0.55 6.95 6.26
N VAL A 17 -0.58 7.36 6.83
CA VAL A 17 -1.39 6.60 7.78
C VAL A 17 -2.87 6.68 7.45
N VAL A 18 -3.57 5.55 7.56
CA VAL A 18 -5.02 5.44 7.39
C VAL A 18 -5.68 4.90 8.64
N GLY A 19 -6.97 5.16 8.82
CA GLY A 19 -7.73 4.59 9.94
C GLY A 19 -7.88 3.06 9.82
N LEU A 20 -8.02 2.38 10.96
CA LEU A 20 -8.22 0.92 10.99
C LEU A 20 -9.40 0.43 10.14
N LEU A 21 -10.52 1.17 10.15
CA LEU A 21 -11.68 0.79 9.35
C LEU A 21 -11.42 0.92 7.85
N THR A 22 -10.65 1.92 7.43
CA THR A 22 -10.23 2.09 6.03
C THR A 22 -9.31 0.95 5.62
N ALA A 23 -8.30 0.64 6.44
CA ALA A 23 -7.41 -0.50 6.24
C ALA A 23 -8.17 -1.83 6.17
N GLY A 24 -9.10 -2.06 7.10
CA GLY A 24 -9.93 -3.26 7.11
C GLY A 24 -10.76 -3.40 5.84
N ARG A 25 -11.39 -2.31 5.37
CA ARG A 25 -12.17 -2.32 4.13
C ARG A 25 -11.32 -2.61 2.89
N LEU A 26 -10.13 -2.03 2.80
CA LEU A 26 -9.18 -2.32 1.72
C LEU A 26 -8.80 -3.82 1.66
N LEU A 27 -8.81 -4.49 2.82
CA LEU A 27 -8.53 -5.92 2.95
C LEU A 27 -9.81 -6.79 2.96
N GLY A 28 -10.97 -6.25 2.57
CA GLY A 28 -12.23 -7.01 2.53
C GLY A 28 -12.82 -7.37 3.90
N MET A 29 -12.42 -6.68 4.97
CA MET A 29 -12.90 -6.90 6.33
C MET A 29 -13.98 -5.90 6.75
N GLY A 30 -15.07 -6.41 7.34
CA GLY A 30 -16.07 -5.59 8.01
C GLY A 30 -15.56 -4.94 9.30
N ARG A 31 -16.28 -3.93 9.80
CA ARG A 31 -15.91 -3.13 10.99
C ARG A 31 -15.58 -4.00 12.21
N THR A 32 -16.45 -4.96 12.52
CA THR A 32 -16.31 -5.85 13.68
C THR A 32 -15.06 -6.73 13.58
N LYS A 33 -14.79 -7.29 12.39
CA LYS A 33 -13.61 -8.13 12.16
C LYS A 33 -12.33 -7.32 12.28
N ALA A 34 -12.30 -6.11 11.70
CA ALA A 34 -11.16 -5.22 11.79
C ALA A 34 -10.84 -4.81 13.25
N TYR A 35 -11.83 -4.38 14.04
CA TYR A 35 -11.64 -4.03 15.44
C TYR A 35 -11.21 -5.21 16.30
N ARG A 36 -11.81 -6.38 16.11
CA ARG A 36 -11.41 -7.59 16.84
C ARG A 36 -9.94 -7.92 16.59
N LEU A 37 -9.52 -7.96 15.32
CA LEU A 37 -8.14 -8.26 14.94
C LEU A 37 -7.15 -7.19 15.43
N ALA A 38 -7.52 -5.91 15.40
CA ALA A 38 -6.68 -4.85 15.97
C ALA A 38 -6.52 -4.98 17.48
N LYS A 39 -7.60 -5.34 18.19
CA LYS A 39 -7.57 -5.53 19.65
C LYS A 39 -6.75 -6.76 20.05
N THR A 40 -6.79 -7.83 19.25
CA THR A 40 -6.01 -9.06 19.48
C THR A 40 -4.60 -9.00 18.91
N GLY A 41 -4.20 -7.89 18.26
CA GLY A 41 -2.90 -7.77 17.59
C GLY A 41 -2.72 -8.71 16.39
N ALA A 42 -3.79 -9.30 15.89
CA ALA A 42 -3.81 -10.25 14.77
C ALA A 42 -4.19 -9.59 13.44
N PHE A 43 -4.18 -8.26 13.38
CA PHE A 43 -4.40 -7.54 12.12
C PHE A 43 -3.18 -7.80 11.21
N PRO A 44 -3.36 -8.07 9.91
CA PRO A 44 -2.27 -8.45 9.02
C PRO A 44 -1.26 -7.32 8.75
N CYS A 45 -1.58 -6.10 9.18
CA CYS A 45 -0.68 -4.95 9.14
C CYS A 45 -0.43 -4.41 10.55
N ARG A 46 0.69 -3.70 10.74
CA ARG A 46 0.99 -3.03 12.00
C ARG A 46 -0.06 -1.96 12.31
N VAL A 47 -0.69 -2.06 13.47
CA VAL A 47 -1.66 -1.07 13.96
C VAL A 47 -1.00 -0.23 15.06
N LEU A 48 -0.99 1.08 14.87
CA LEU A 48 -0.53 2.08 15.83
C LEU A 48 -1.73 2.64 16.58
N ARG A 49 -1.59 2.85 17.89
CA ARG A 49 -2.63 3.48 18.71
C ARG A 49 -2.13 4.86 19.14
N ILE A 50 -2.66 5.91 18.52
CA ILE A 50 -2.25 7.30 18.72
C ILE A 50 -3.43 8.04 19.35
N GLY A 51 -3.29 8.50 20.60
CA GLY A 51 -4.33 9.28 21.28
C GLY A 51 -5.70 8.61 21.34
N GLY A 52 -5.75 7.28 21.46
CA GLY A 52 -6.99 6.50 21.47
C GLY A 52 -7.57 6.15 20.10
N ARG A 53 -6.97 6.65 19.01
CA ARG A 53 -7.34 6.28 17.64
C ARG A 53 -6.41 5.21 17.08
N TYR A 54 -6.97 4.34 16.24
CA TYR A 54 -6.17 3.35 15.51
C TYR A 54 -5.73 3.93 14.17
N ALA A 55 -4.43 3.96 13.97
CA ALA A 55 -3.76 4.35 12.73
C ALA A 55 -2.99 3.16 12.17
N VAL A 56 -3.06 2.96 10.86
CA VAL A 56 -2.39 1.88 10.14
C VAL A 56 -1.49 2.53 9.10
N PRO A 57 -0.16 2.31 9.15
CA PRO A 57 0.75 2.84 8.14
C PRO A 57 0.45 2.25 6.77
N VAL A 58 0.33 3.11 5.76
CA VAL A 58 0.05 2.69 4.38
C VAL A 58 1.18 1.83 3.82
N ARG A 59 2.43 2.05 4.26
CA ARG A 59 3.55 1.17 3.90
C ARG A 59 3.30 -0.30 4.24
N GLY A 60 2.68 -0.59 5.39
CA GLY A 60 2.37 -1.96 5.81
C GLY A 60 1.23 -2.58 5.00
N LEU A 61 0.27 -1.77 4.57
CA LEU A 61 -0.80 -2.21 3.66
C LEU A 61 -0.26 -2.48 2.26
N ARG A 62 0.59 -1.58 1.74
CA ARG A 62 1.24 -1.76 0.45
C ARG A 62 2.08 -3.03 0.42
N ALA A 63 2.94 -3.25 1.41
CA ALA A 63 3.76 -4.46 1.48
C ALA A 63 2.92 -5.77 1.47
N LEU A 64 1.70 -5.74 2.02
CA LEU A 64 0.79 -6.89 2.00
C LEU A 64 0.13 -7.10 0.63
N LEU A 65 -0.11 -6.01 -0.11
CA LEU A 65 -0.72 -6.02 -1.44
C LEU A 65 0.32 -6.11 -2.57
N ASP A 66 1.61 -5.92 -2.26
CA ASP A 66 2.72 -5.95 -3.19
C ASP A 66 2.98 -7.39 -3.63
N HIS A 67 2.07 -7.90 -4.45
CA HIS A 67 2.32 -9.05 -5.31
C HIS A 67 3.05 -8.51 -6.54
N SER A 68 4.34 -8.21 -6.39
CA SER A 68 5.23 -8.25 -7.55
C SER A 68 4.97 -9.59 -8.20
N SER A 69 4.36 -9.62 -9.39
CA SER A 69 4.60 -10.74 -10.28
C SER A 69 6.08 -10.62 -10.61
N PRO A 70 6.97 -11.53 -10.13
CA PRO A 70 8.36 -11.50 -10.56
C PRO A 70 8.50 -11.88 -12.04
N ASP A 71 7.41 -12.11 -12.78
CA ASP A 71 7.42 -12.61 -14.15
C ASP A 71 6.98 -11.55 -15.19
N SER A 72 7.74 -10.44 -15.28
CA SER A 72 7.69 -9.57 -16.46
C SER A 72 9.05 -9.45 -17.15
N GLY A 73 10.01 -10.31 -16.81
CA GLY A 73 11.37 -10.25 -17.35
C GLY A 73 11.95 -11.63 -17.63
N SER A 74 11.62 -12.22 -18.78
CA SER A 74 12.44 -13.20 -19.50
C SER A 74 11.78 -13.60 -20.84
N ARG A 75 11.73 -12.68 -21.81
CA ARG A 75 11.75 -13.13 -23.22
C ARG A 75 13.22 -13.10 -23.62
N PRO A 76 13.93 -14.26 -23.62
CA PRO A 76 15.31 -14.27 -24.08
C PRO A 76 15.33 -13.68 -25.48
N ALA A 77 16.23 -12.74 -25.70
CA ALA A 77 16.55 -12.25 -27.02
C ALA A 77 16.87 -13.49 -27.87
N SER A 78 16.00 -13.78 -28.84
CA SER A 78 16.35 -14.69 -29.92
C SER A 78 17.51 -14.06 -30.66
N GLU A 79 18.70 -14.56 -30.39
CA GLU A 79 19.81 -14.52 -31.32
C GLU A 79 19.38 -15.35 -32.54
N GLU A 80 18.87 -14.68 -33.58
CA GLU A 80 18.77 -15.25 -34.92
C GLU A 80 19.92 -14.65 -35.74
N GLY A 81 20.94 -15.49 -35.94
CA GLY A 81 21.99 -15.30 -36.95
C GLY A 81 21.59 -15.90 -38.29
#